data_AF-A0A1B6NUZ0-F1
#
_entry.id   AF-A0A1B6NUZ0-F1
#
_cell.length_a   1.000
_cell.length_b   1.000
_cell.length_c   1.000
_cell.angle_alpha   90.00
_cell.angle_beta   90.00
_cell.angle_gamma   90.00
#
_symmetry.space_group_name_H-M   'P 1'
#
loop_
_entity.id
_entity.type
_entity.pdbx_description
1 polymer ?
#
loop_
_entity_poly.entity_id
_entity_poly.type
_entity_poly.pdbx_seq_one_letter_code
_entity_poly.pdbx_strand_id
1 'polypeptide(L)'
;RHGCPVTAALTYALYHKVADLSIEQVLYLEANVAVHCAANPDFKEGVRALLIDKDKDPQWSRSLADCVSVEGQAYIDKHFANPYPKGEHPLEDWLGEEALGSQYVR
;
A
#
# COMPACT_ATOMS: atom_id res chain seq x y z
N ARG A 1 -16.92 -5.74 13.48
CA ARG A 1 -15.64 -5.90 12.72
C ARG A 1 -15.77 -4.99 11.49
N HIS A 2 -15.26 -3.75 11.54
CA HIS A 2 -15.55 -2.69 10.55
C HIS A 2 -14.29 -1.93 10.10
N GLY A 3 -13.27 -2.67 9.62
CA GLY A 3 -12.07 -2.05 9.04
C GLY A 3 -12.29 -1.65 7.58
N CYS A 4 -11.37 -0.86 7.03
CA CYS A 4 -11.38 -0.47 5.62
C CYS A 4 -11.20 -1.70 4.70
N PRO A 5 -12.12 -1.96 3.75
CA PRO A 5 -11.98 -3.07 2.80
C PRO A 5 -10.74 -2.99 1.91
N VAL A 6 -10.34 -1.78 1.50
CA VAL A 6 -9.09 -1.56 0.75
C VAL A 6 -7.89 -2.01 1.56
N THR A 7 -7.82 -1.69 2.86
CA THR A 7 -6.73 -2.17 3.74
C THR A 7 -6.68 -3.69 3.81
N ALA A 8 -7.82 -4.38 3.89
CA ALA A 8 -7.84 -5.84 3.91
C ALA A 8 -7.30 -6.44 2.60
N ALA A 9 -7.76 -5.95 1.45
CA ALA A 9 -7.29 -6.40 0.14
C ALA A 9 -5.80 -6.09 -0.08
N LEU A 10 -5.36 -4.88 0.28
CA LEU A 10 -3.98 -4.45 0.17
C LEU A 10 -3.03 -5.26 1.06
N THR A 11 -3.44 -5.56 2.30
CA THR A 11 -2.66 -6.41 3.22
C THR A 11 -2.47 -7.81 2.65
N TYR A 12 -3.53 -8.38 2.08
CA TYR A 12 -3.45 -9.69 1.41
C TYR A 12 -2.51 -9.66 0.21
N ALA A 13 -2.63 -8.65 -0.66
CA ALA A 13 -1.75 -8.50 -1.81
C ALA A 13 -0.28 -8.29 -1.40
N LEU A 14 -0.04 -7.44 -0.40
CA LEU A 14 1.28 -7.17 0.14
C LEU A 14 1.93 -8.43 0.71
N TYR A 15 1.19 -9.22 1.51
CA TYR A 15 1.66 -10.50 2.08
C TYR A 15 2.23 -11.44 1.01
N HIS A 16 1.57 -11.53 -0.15
CA HIS A 16 2.06 -12.36 -1.26
C HIS A 16 3.21 -11.70 -2.02
N LYS A 17 3.19 -10.38 -2.19
CA LYS A 17 4.18 -9.65 -3.00
C LYS A 17 5.55 -9.58 -2.33
N VAL A 18 5.59 -9.61 -1.00
CA VAL A 18 6.83 -9.46 -0.21
C VAL A 18 7.50 -10.78 0.17
N ALA A 19 6.89 -11.93 -0.16
CA ALA A 19 7.32 -13.23 0.35
C ALA A 19 8.79 -13.58 0.04
N ASP A 20 9.32 -13.09 -1.07
CA ASP A 20 10.69 -13.36 -1.54
C ASP A 20 11.58 -12.10 -1.49
N LEU A 21 11.14 -11.03 -0.80
CA LEU A 21 11.88 -9.77 -0.73
C LEU A 21 12.78 -9.69 0.50
N SER A 22 13.92 -9.01 0.36
CA SER A 22 14.75 -8.62 1.51
C SER A 22 14.05 -7.51 2.32
N ILE A 23 14.49 -7.30 3.56
CA ILE A 23 13.87 -6.27 4.43
C ILE A 23 13.98 -4.86 3.82
N GLU A 24 15.08 -4.56 3.13
CA GLU A 24 15.31 -3.29 2.43
C GLU A 24 14.28 -3.10 1.30
N GLN A 25 14.02 -4.16 0.53
CA GLN A 25 13.01 -4.14 -0.53
C GLN A 25 11.58 -4.05 0.01
N VAL A 26 11.30 -4.73 1.13
CA VAL A 26 10.01 -4.62 1.81
C VAL A 26 9.76 -3.19 2.26
N LEU A 27 10.72 -2.56 2.94
CA LEU A 27 10.58 -1.19 3.42
C LEU A 27 10.50 -0.19 2.27
N TYR A 28 11.27 -0.40 1.19
CA TYR A 28 11.14 0.39 -0.04
C TYR A 28 9.71 0.29 -0.61
N LEU A 29 9.17 -0.92 -0.74
CA LEU A 29 7.83 -1.13 -1.27
C LEU A 29 6.75 -0.56 -0.34
N GLU A 30 6.85 -0.80 0.97
CA GLU A 30 5.87 -0.34 1.96
C GLU A 30 5.87 1.19 2.09
N ALA A 31 7.00 1.86 1.86
CA ALA A 31 7.04 3.33 1.78
C ALA A 31 6.13 3.85 0.65
N ASN A 32 6.17 3.23 -0.54
CA ASN A 32 5.26 3.56 -1.64
C ASN A 32 3.80 3.36 -1.22
N VAL A 33 3.51 2.20 -0.62
CA VAL A 33 2.16 1.83 -0.17
C VAL A 33 1.62 2.86 0.83
N ALA A 34 2.43 3.25 1.82
CA ALA A 34 2.05 4.22 2.84
C ALA A 34 1.71 5.60 2.24
N VAL A 35 2.52 6.08 1.28
CA VAL A 35 2.26 7.34 0.59
C VAL A 35 0.95 7.29 -0.20
N HIS A 36 0.71 6.20 -0.93
CA HIS A 36 -0.56 6.03 -1.67
C HIS A 36 -1.76 5.93 -0.72
N CYS A 37 -1.64 5.22 0.40
CA CYS A 37 -2.71 5.19 1.41
C CYS A 37 -3.04 6.59 1.95
N ALA A 38 -2.02 7.41 2.25
CA ALA A 38 -2.22 8.78 2.72
C ALA A 38 -2.79 9.73 1.65
N ALA A 39 -2.46 9.49 0.38
CA ALA A 39 -3.00 10.24 -0.76
C ALA A 39 -4.47 9.86 -1.07
N ASN A 40 -4.85 8.61 -0.82
CA ASN A 40 -6.19 8.06 -1.05
C ASN A 40 -7.18 8.41 0.07
N PRO A 41 -8.50 8.38 -0.21
CA PRO A 41 -9.51 8.89 0.72
C PRO A 41 -9.64 8.09 2.03
N ASP A 42 -9.43 6.77 1.98
CA ASP A 42 -9.76 5.88 3.11
C ASP A 42 -8.90 6.13 4.36
N PHE A 43 -7.64 6.55 4.21
CA PHE A 43 -6.83 6.91 5.37
C PHE A 43 -7.40 8.14 6.09
N LYS A 44 -7.73 9.19 5.32
CA LYS A 44 -8.32 10.42 5.86
C LYS A 44 -9.67 10.13 6.51
N GLU A 45 -10.49 9.27 5.91
CA GLU A 45 -11.78 8.89 6.45
C GLU A 45 -11.66 8.11 7.76
N GLY A 46 -10.73 7.15 7.83
CA GLY A 46 -10.46 6.42 9.06
C GLY A 46 -10.02 7.34 10.20
N VAL A 47 -9.14 8.30 9.90
CA VAL A 47 -8.71 9.33 10.86
C VAL A 47 -9.88 10.22 11.29
N ARG A 48 -10.70 10.68 10.34
CA ARG A 48 -11.89 11.49 10.62
C ARG A 48 -12.84 10.77 11.58
N ALA A 49 -13.25 9.55 11.21
CA ALA A 49 -14.23 8.77 11.96
C ALA A 49 -13.74 8.33 13.35
N LEU A 50 -12.43 8.04 13.50
CA LEU A 50 -11.88 7.54 14.76
C LEU A 50 -11.32 8.63 15.67
N LEU A 51 -10.67 9.65 15.11
CA LEU A 51 -9.84 10.60 15.87
C LEU A 51 -10.37 12.04 15.87
N ILE A 52 -10.96 12.50 14.76
CA ILE A 52 -11.42 13.88 14.60
C ILE A 52 -12.86 14.03 15.08
N ASP A 53 -13.81 13.47 14.32
CA ASP A 53 -15.24 13.56 14.61
C ASP A 53 -15.67 12.51 15.63
N LYS A 54 -14.93 11.40 15.70
CA LYS A 54 -15.13 10.30 16.66
C LYS A 54 -16.53 9.66 16.59
N ASP A 55 -17.19 9.74 15.43
CA ASP A 55 -18.49 9.11 15.18
C ASP A 55 -18.40 7.58 15.11
N LYS A 56 -17.22 7.03 14.85
CA LYS A 56 -16.97 5.59 14.60
C LYS A 56 -17.80 5.04 13.43
N ASP A 57 -18.17 5.88 12.46
CA ASP A 57 -18.97 5.54 11.28
C ASP A 57 -18.23 5.91 9.98
N PRO A 58 -17.14 5.20 9.65
CA PRO A 58 -16.35 5.51 8.47
C PRO A 58 -17.07 5.13 7.16
N GLN A 59 -17.08 6.07 6.21
CA GLN A 59 -17.63 5.90 4.88
C GLN A 59 -16.53 5.48 3.88
N TRP A 60 -16.22 4.18 3.86
CA TRP A 60 -15.17 3.64 3.01
C TRP A 60 -15.47 3.80 1.52
N SER A 61 -14.42 4.04 0.73
CA SER A 61 -14.52 4.33 -0.71
C SER A 61 -14.94 3.12 -1.56
N ARG A 62 -14.73 1.90 -1.05
CA ARG A 62 -14.96 0.63 -1.76
C ARG A 62 -15.45 -0.45 -0.80
N SER A 63 -16.28 -1.34 -1.29
CA SER A 63 -16.60 -2.60 -0.64
C SER A 63 -15.53 -3.66 -0.90
N LEU A 64 -15.55 -4.75 -0.14
CA LEU A 64 -14.64 -5.89 -0.39
C LEU A 64 -14.91 -6.53 -1.76
N ALA A 65 -16.16 -6.56 -2.21
CA ALA A 65 -16.53 -7.06 -3.53
C ALA A 65 -15.91 -6.21 -4.66
N ASP A 66 -15.89 -4.89 -4.48
CA ASP A 66 -15.23 -3.98 -5.44
C ASP A 66 -13.72 -4.20 -5.47
N CYS A 67 -13.10 -4.54 -4.33
CA CYS A 67 -11.66 -4.78 -4.26
C CYS A 67 -11.20 -6.05 -4.96
N VAL A 68 -12.06 -7.08 -5.09
CA VAL A 68 -11.70 -8.36 -5.72
C VAL A 68 -12.02 -8.41 -7.23
N SER A 69 -12.69 -7.39 -7.77
CA SER A 69 -12.89 -7.26 -9.22
C SER A 69 -11.58 -7.00 -9.95
N VAL A 70 -11.57 -7.11 -11.28
CA VAL A 70 -10.39 -6.80 -12.11
C VAL A 70 -9.96 -5.34 -11.91
N GLU A 71 -10.91 -4.43 -11.91
CA GLU A 71 -10.68 -2.99 -11.67
C GLU A 71 -10.24 -2.72 -10.23
N GLY A 72 -10.78 -3.48 -9.28
CA GLY A 72 -10.38 -3.48 -7.88
C GLY A 72 -8.92 -3.86 -7.68
N GLN A 73 -8.50 -4.97 -8.27
CA GLN A 73 -7.11 -5.43 -8.23
C GLN A 73 -6.17 -4.41 -8.87
N ALA A 74 -6.55 -3.85 -10.03
CA ALA A 74 -5.78 -2.78 -10.65
C ALA A 74 -5.70 -1.50 -9.77
N TYR A 75 -6.71 -1.23 -8.95
CA TYR A 75 -6.67 -0.15 -7.96
C TYR A 75 -5.73 -0.48 -6.78
N ILE A 76 -5.74 -1.72 -6.28
CA ILE A 76 -4.80 -2.17 -5.25
C ILE A 76 -3.36 -2.09 -5.77
N ASP A 77 -3.10 -2.56 -6.99
CA ASP A 77 -1.77 -2.60 -7.57
C ASP A 77 -1.10 -1.23 -7.69
N LYS A 78 -1.90 -0.17 -7.91
CA LYS A 78 -1.40 1.21 -7.93
C LYS A 78 -0.72 1.64 -6.64
N HIS A 79 -1.06 1.05 -5.50
CA HIS A 79 -0.42 1.36 -4.22
C HIS A 79 1.05 0.92 -4.16
N PHE A 80 1.45 -0.03 -5.01
CA PHE A 80 2.83 -0.52 -5.05
C PHE A 80 3.74 0.31 -5.97
N ALA A 81 3.18 1.22 -6.77
CA ALA A 81 3.95 2.02 -7.71
C ALA A 81 4.82 3.05 -6.98
N ASN A 82 6.09 3.18 -7.38
CA ASN A 82 6.97 4.23 -6.87
C ASN A 82 6.36 5.61 -7.19
N PRO A 83 5.95 6.42 -6.19
CA PRO A 83 5.34 7.73 -6.40
C PRO A 83 6.39 8.84 -6.58
N TYR A 84 7.68 8.55 -6.43
CA TYR A 84 8.78 9.50 -6.51
C TYR A 84 9.39 9.53 -7.92
N PRO A 85 10.02 10.65 -8.31
CA PRO A 85 10.90 10.66 -9.47
C PRO A 85 12.02 9.62 -9.37
N LYS A 86 12.58 9.26 -10.52
CA LYS A 86 13.66 8.26 -10.59
C LYS A 86 14.86 8.68 -9.72
N GLY A 87 15.25 7.82 -8.78
CA GLY A 87 16.38 8.07 -7.86
C GLY A 87 16.05 9.00 -6.69
N GLU A 88 14.80 9.42 -6.53
CA GLU A 88 14.36 10.28 -5.42
C GLU A 88 13.55 9.53 -4.36
N HIS A 89 13.50 8.19 -4.43
CA HIS A 89 12.85 7.41 -3.40
C HIS A 89 13.61 7.57 -2.06
N PRO A 90 12.96 7.86 -0.93
CA PRO A 90 13.65 8.13 0.36
C PRO A 90 14.54 6.99 0.86
N LEU A 91 14.26 5.76 0.41
CA LEU A 91 15.01 4.55 0.73
C LEU A 91 15.82 4.01 -0.46
N GLU A 92 16.05 4.81 -1.50
CA GLU A 92 16.85 4.40 -2.67
C GLU A 92 18.26 3.94 -2.25
N ASP A 93 18.96 4.76 -1.46
CA ASP A 93 20.31 4.48 -0.96
C ASP A 93 20.37 3.32 0.06
N TRP A 94 19.21 2.82 0.50
CA TRP A 94 19.11 1.68 1.42
C TRP A 94 19.09 0.33 0.70
N LEU A 95 18.90 0.32 -0.62
CA LEU A 95 18.95 -0.91 -1.41
C LEU A 95 20.41 -1.36 -1.59
N GLY A 96 20.84 -2.35 -0.82
CA GLY A 96 22.17 -2.96 -0.95
C GLY A 96 22.35 -3.71 -2.28
N GLU A 97 23.59 -4.09 -2.61
CA GLU A 97 23.92 -4.76 -3.87
C GLU A 97 23.11 -6.07 -4.10
N GLU A 98 22.88 -6.86 -3.04
CA GLU A 98 22.07 -8.08 -3.09
C GLU A 98 20.58 -7.79 -3.35
N ALA A 99 20.06 -6.70 -2.77
CA ALA A 99 18.68 -6.25 -2.96
C ALA A 99 18.44 -5.68 -4.37
N LEU A 100 19.45 -5.04 -4.96
CA LEU A 100 19.40 -4.59 -6.36
C LEU A 100 19.48 -5.78 -7.33
N GLY A 101 20.31 -6.78 -7.04
CA GLY A 101 20.44 -7.99 -7.86
C GLY A 101 19.15 -8.79 -8.00
N SER A 102 18.30 -8.81 -6.98
CA SER A 102 16.99 -9.50 -6.99
C SER A 102 15.88 -8.76 -7.74
N GLN A 103 16.05 -7.46 -8.06
CA GLN A 103 15.13 -6.76 -8.99
C GLN A 103 15.27 -7.27 -10.45
N TYR A 104 16.40 -7.88 -10.80
CA TYR A 104 16.70 -8.37 -12.15
C TYR A 104 16.49 -9.88 -12.32
N VAL A 105 16.21 -10.61 -11.24
CA VAL A 105 16.00 -12.06 -11.25
C VAL A 105 14.52 -12.34 -11.00
N ARG A 106 13.68 -12.05 -12.00
CA ARG A 106 12.41 -12.72 -12.34
C ARG A 106 11.69 -12.00 -13.49
#